data_AF-A0AAJ6ZV80-F1
#
_entry.id   AF-A0AAJ6ZV80-F1
#
_cell.length_a   1.000
_cell.length_b   1.000
_cell.length_c   1.000
_cell.angle_alpha   90.00
_cell.angle_beta   90.00
_cell.angle_gamma   90.00
#
_symmetry.space_group_name_H-M   'P 1'
#
loop_
_entity.id
_entity.type
_entity.pdbx_description
1 polymer ?
#
loop_
_entity_poly.entity_id
_entity_poly.type
_entity_poly.pdbx_seq_one_letter_code
_entity_poly.pdbx_strand_id
1 'polypeptide(L)'
;MILSNKYILLLVGLFAAHLIFAESEPPNNQNESSNNSSQRFFFFKRFVNCNYTTQAGSSCLGCRTTLFCAQSNVGVARLCKGFLRPYCNQGACSSVPGAACSG
;
A
#
# COMPACT_ATOMS: atom_id res chain seq x y z
N MET A 1 32.54 -7.91 -38.17
CA MET A 1 32.99 -6.89 -37.19
C MET A 1 32.77 -7.48 -35.79
N ILE A 2 33.86 -7.92 -35.16
CA ILE A 2 33.84 -8.66 -33.89
C ILE A 2 33.56 -7.64 -32.79
N LEU A 3 32.32 -7.61 -32.30
CA LEU A 3 31.90 -6.79 -31.18
C LEU A 3 32.80 -7.14 -29.99
N SER A 4 33.63 -6.17 -29.57
CA SER A 4 34.72 -6.42 -28.62
C SER A 4 34.15 -6.96 -27.29
N ASN A 5 34.81 -7.96 -26.71
CA ASN A 5 34.43 -8.65 -25.46
C ASN A 5 34.00 -7.70 -24.32
N LYS A 6 34.58 -6.51 -24.28
CA LYS A 6 34.22 -5.40 -23.37
C LYS A 6 32.74 -4.97 -23.47
N TYR A 7 32.16 -4.96 -24.66
CA TYR A 7 30.75 -4.60 -24.88
C TYR A 7 29.79 -5.73 -24.54
N ILE A 8 30.22 -7.00 -24.66
CA ILE A 8 29.43 -8.16 -24.25
C ILE A 8 29.22 -8.11 -22.73
N LEU A 9 30.28 -7.85 -21.96
CA LEU A 9 30.18 -7.73 -20.51
C LEU A 9 29.30 -6.54 -20.07
N LEU A 10 29.36 -5.41 -20.79
CA LEU A 10 28.49 -4.26 -20.53
C LEU A 10 27.01 -4.56 -20.83
N LEU A 11 26.72 -5.26 -21.93
CA LEU A 11 25.36 -5.67 -22.27
C LEU A 11 24.80 -6.67 -21.25
N VAL A 12 25.58 -7.68 -20.85
CA VAL A 12 25.16 -8.66 -19.83
C VAL A 12 24.88 -7.99 -18.48
N GLY A 13 25.71 -7.02 -18.07
CA GLY A 13 25.47 -6.23 -16.85
C GLY A 13 24.18 -5.39 -16.91
N LEU A 14 23.88 -4.78 -18.06
CA LEU A 14 22.65 -4.01 -18.28
C LEU A 14 21.39 -4.88 -18.24
N PHE A 15 21.43 -6.08 -18.83
CA PHE A 15 20.31 -7.03 -18.76
C PHE A 15 20.09 -7.58 -17.34
N ALA A 16 21.15 -7.82 -16.57
CA ALA A 16 21.03 -8.27 -15.19
C ALA A 16 20.34 -7.23 -14.27
N ALA A 17 20.60 -5.93 -14.48
CA ALA A 17 19.95 -4.87 -13.71
C ALA A 17 18.43 -4.79 -13.96
N HIS A 18 17.95 -5.18 -15.14
CA HIS A 18 16.52 -5.23 -15.45
C HIS A 18 15.81 -6.46 -14.90
N LEU A 19 16.50 -7.60 -14.73
CA LEU A 19 15.89 -8.84 -14.24
C LEU A 19 15.71 -8.88 -12.71
N ILE A 20 16.44 -8.06 -11.96
CA ILE A 20 16.36 -8.05 -10.49
C ILE A 20 15.08 -7.36 -9.98
N PHE A 21 14.35 -6.62 -10.83
CA PHE A 21 13.12 -5.90 -10.43
C PHE A 21 11.80 -6.61 -10.81
N ALA A 22 11.84 -7.92 -11.04
CA ALA A 22 10.64 -8.76 -11.24
C ALA A 22 10.41 -9.71 -10.05
N GLU A 23 10.31 -9.18 -8.83
CA GLU A 23 9.67 -9.93 -7.73
C GLU A 23 8.15 -9.83 -7.93
N SER A 24 7.60 -10.75 -8.70
CA SER A 24 6.17 -11.06 -8.69
C SER A 24 5.91 -12.04 -7.53
N GLU A 25 5.67 -11.51 -6.33
CA GLU A 25 5.18 -12.33 -5.22
C GLU A 25 3.78 -12.88 -5.57
N PRO A 26 3.54 -14.19 -5.44
CA PRO A 26 2.22 -14.77 -5.70
C PRO A 26 1.20 -14.27 -4.65
N PRO A 27 -0.09 -14.05 -5.01
CA PRO A 27 -1.11 -13.74 -4.04
C PRO A 27 -1.37 -14.97 -3.15
N ASN A 28 -0.83 -14.95 -1.93
CA ASN A 28 -1.15 -15.91 -0.89
C ASN A 28 -2.58 -15.64 -0.40
N ASN A 29 -3.50 -16.51 -0.80
CA ASN A 29 -4.88 -16.55 -0.33
C ASN A 29 -4.91 -16.89 1.16
N GLN A 30 -4.93 -15.88 2.02
CA GLN A 30 -5.30 -16.05 3.42
C GLN A 30 -6.65 -15.37 3.66
N ASN A 31 -7.69 -16.16 3.34
CA ASN A 31 -8.95 -16.09 4.05
C ASN A 31 -8.65 -16.36 5.53
N GLU A 32 -8.49 -15.32 6.34
CA GLU A 32 -8.65 -15.50 7.78
C GLU A 32 -9.47 -14.37 8.37
N SER A 33 -10.75 -14.72 8.47
CA SER A 33 -11.75 -14.12 9.30
C SER A 33 -11.26 -14.06 10.75
N SER A 34 -11.50 -12.90 11.37
CA SER A 34 -11.79 -12.73 12.79
C SER A 34 -10.65 -12.66 13.80
N ASN A 35 -10.70 -11.52 14.50
CA ASN A 35 -10.51 -11.34 15.94
C ASN A 35 -9.12 -11.43 16.57
N ASN A 36 -8.80 -10.34 17.27
CA ASN A 36 -7.80 -10.23 18.33
C ASN A 36 -6.34 -10.48 17.96
N SER A 37 -5.68 -9.40 17.54
CA SER A 37 -4.31 -9.13 18.00
C SER A 37 -3.96 -7.67 17.78
N SER A 38 -4.44 -6.82 18.70
CA SER A 38 -3.66 -5.66 19.12
C SER A 38 -2.21 -6.11 19.31
N GLN A 39 -1.24 -5.41 18.71
CA GLN A 39 0.22 -5.47 18.99
C GLN A 39 1.20 -5.91 17.87
N ARG A 40 0.86 -5.86 16.57
CA ARG A 40 1.89 -5.85 15.49
C ARG A 40 1.62 -4.89 14.31
N PHE A 41 0.99 -3.74 14.56
CA PHE A 41 0.33 -2.92 13.51
C PHE A 41 1.06 -1.66 13.02
N PHE A 42 2.40 -1.60 13.01
CA PHE A 42 3.11 -0.34 12.73
C PHE A 42 3.82 -0.21 11.37
N PHE A 43 3.94 -1.27 10.56
CA PHE A 43 4.73 -1.21 9.31
C PHE A 43 4.07 -1.78 8.04
N PHE A 44 3.02 -2.58 8.13
CA PHE A 44 2.43 -3.22 6.94
C PHE A 44 1.14 -2.51 6.52
N LYS A 45 1.07 -2.11 5.25
CA LYS A 45 -0.18 -1.75 4.57
C LYS A 45 -1.19 -2.85 4.87
N ARG A 46 -2.26 -2.54 5.59
CA ARG A 46 -3.24 -3.55 6.01
C ARG A 46 -4.24 -3.71 4.87
N PHE A 47 -4.23 -4.86 4.22
CA PHE A 47 -5.32 -5.23 3.33
C PHE A 47 -6.56 -5.49 4.18
N VAL A 48 -7.66 -4.84 3.82
CA VAL A 48 -8.95 -4.95 4.49
C VAL A 48 -10.01 -5.18 3.44
N ASN A 49 -11.04 -5.94 3.77
CA ASN A 49 -12.18 -6.09 2.89
C ASN A 49 -13.00 -4.79 2.90
N CYS A 50 -13.37 -4.29 1.74
CA CYS A 50 -14.15 -3.07 1.59
C CYS A 50 -15.16 -3.26 0.47
N ASN A 51 -16.33 -2.64 0.56
CA ASN A 51 -17.30 -2.74 -0.52
C ASN A 51 -17.12 -1.55 -1.48
N TYR A 52 -16.65 -1.80 -2.70
CA TYR A 52 -16.39 -0.74 -3.68
C TYR A 52 -17.67 0.01 -4.05
N THR A 53 -18.82 -0.66 -4.08
CA THR A 53 -20.10 -0.03 -4.45
C THR A 53 -20.54 1.02 -3.44
N THR A 54 -20.19 0.85 -2.16
CA THR A 54 -20.56 1.77 -1.07
C THR A 54 -19.41 2.68 -0.63
N GLN A 55 -18.17 2.28 -0.89
CA GLN A 55 -16.97 2.90 -0.31
C GLN A 55 -15.80 2.96 -1.31
N ALA A 56 -16.10 3.23 -2.58
CA ALA A 56 -15.12 3.37 -3.65
C ALA A 56 -14.05 4.43 -3.34
N GLY A 57 -12.80 4.13 -3.72
CA GLY A 57 -11.72 5.10 -3.65
C GLY A 57 -11.21 5.35 -2.23
N SER A 58 -10.79 6.59 -1.95
CA SER A 58 -10.18 6.94 -0.66
C SER A 58 -11.22 7.38 0.37
N SER A 59 -11.23 6.76 1.54
CA SER A 59 -12.08 7.09 2.68
C SER A 59 -11.30 7.10 3.99
N CYS A 60 -11.86 7.69 5.05
CA CYS A 60 -11.27 7.65 6.39
C CYS A 60 -11.91 6.51 7.18
N LEU A 61 -11.11 5.53 7.61
CA LEU A 61 -11.57 4.50 8.55
C LEU A 61 -11.57 5.00 10.00
N GLY A 62 -10.77 6.02 10.29
CA GLY A 62 -10.68 6.61 11.61
C GLY A 62 -9.92 7.93 11.56
N CYS A 63 -9.73 8.53 12.73
CA CYS A 63 -9.11 9.84 12.84
C CYS A 63 -7.70 9.92 12.25
N ARG A 64 -6.93 8.83 12.24
CA ARG A 64 -5.54 8.79 11.73
C ARG A 64 -5.31 7.71 10.69
N THR A 65 -6.36 7.23 10.04
CA THR A 65 -6.30 6.07 9.14
C THR A 65 -7.10 6.33 7.88
N THR A 66 -6.41 6.30 6.74
CA THR A 66 -7.02 6.32 5.41
C THR A 66 -7.21 4.89 4.92
N LEU A 67 -8.20 4.69 4.07
CA LEU A 67 -8.50 3.45 3.37
C LEU A 67 -8.65 3.77 1.89
N PHE A 68 -7.96 3.04 1.04
CA PHE A 68 -8.23 3.06 -0.39
C PHE A 68 -8.91 1.75 -0.80
N CYS A 69 -10.16 1.80 -1.24
CA CYS A 69 -10.91 0.65 -1.72
C CYS A 69 -10.82 0.51 -3.24
N ALA A 70 -10.29 -0.63 -3.71
CA ALA A 70 -10.23 -0.95 -5.12
C ALA A 70 -11.52 -1.66 -5.59
N GLN A 71 -11.71 -1.73 -6.92
CA GLN A 71 -12.88 -2.37 -7.55
C GLN A 71 -13.04 -3.85 -7.17
N SER A 72 -11.98 -4.52 -6.76
CA SER A 72 -11.99 -5.91 -6.32
C SER A 72 -12.59 -6.13 -4.93
N ASN A 73 -13.24 -5.12 -4.32
CA ASN A 73 -13.71 -5.13 -2.93
C ASN A 73 -12.59 -5.36 -1.90
N VAL A 74 -11.35 -5.06 -2.29
CA VAL A 74 -10.18 -5.13 -1.42
C VAL A 74 -9.63 -3.74 -1.28
N GLY A 75 -9.37 -3.35 -0.04
CA GLY A 75 -8.89 -2.04 0.31
C GLY A 75 -7.57 -2.10 1.05
N VAL A 76 -6.81 -1.01 0.95
CA VAL A 76 -5.55 -0.84 1.66
C VAL A 76 -5.72 0.26 2.68
N ALA A 77 -5.68 -0.12 3.96
CA ALA A 77 -5.64 0.82 5.06
C ALA A 77 -4.21 1.29 5.32
N ARG A 78 -4.04 2.60 5.45
CA ARG A 78 -2.78 3.28 5.73
C ARG A 78 -2.97 4.22 6.91
N LEU A 79 -2.02 4.20 7.84
CA LEU A 79 -1.92 5.20 8.90
C LEU A 79 -1.37 6.52 8.36
N CYS A 80 -1.96 7.63 8.78
CA CYS A 80 -1.41 8.96 8.57
C CYS A 80 -0.16 9.12 9.44
N LYS A 81 0.98 8.85 8.80
CA LYS A 81 2.31 9.03 9.39
C LYS A 81 2.81 10.43 9.06
N GLY A 82 3.08 11.22 10.10
CA GLY A 82 3.68 12.54 9.97
C GLY A 82 3.16 13.51 11.02
N PHE A 83 4.07 14.27 11.63
CA PHE A 83 3.72 15.31 12.61
C PHE A 83 2.87 16.42 11.98
N LEU A 84 3.14 16.75 10.71
CA LEU A 84 2.45 17.80 9.97
C LEU A 84 1.06 17.39 9.45
N ARG A 85 0.78 16.08 9.30
CA ARG A 85 -0.50 15.59 8.77
C ARG A 85 -0.97 14.36 9.54
N PRO A 86 -1.27 14.50 10.84
CA PRO A 86 -1.57 13.36 11.70
C PRO A 86 -3.02 12.87 11.52
N TYR A 87 -3.89 13.66 10.89
CA TYR A 87 -5.32 13.38 10.81
C TYR A 87 -5.73 12.88 9.43
N CYS A 88 -6.81 12.11 9.36
CA CYS A 88 -7.50 11.77 8.13
C CYS A 88 -8.64 12.75 7.89
N ASN A 89 -8.69 13.32 6.69
CA ASN A 89 -9.76 14.20 6.24
C ASN A 89 -10.12 13.84 4.80
N GLN A 90 -11.40 13.53 4.54
CA GLN A 90 -11.92 13.15 3.22
C GLN A 90 -11.11 12.04 2.50
N GLY A 91 -10.59 11.06 3.25
CA GLY A 91 -9.81 9.95 2.71
C GLY A 91 -8.33 10.24 2.47
N ALA A 92 -7.85 11.44 2.79
CA ALA A 92 -6.44 11.82 2.71
C ALA A 92 -5.87 12.23 4.07
N CYS A 93 -4.55 12.14 4.22
CA CYS A 93 -3.89 12.63 5.43
C CYS A 93 -3.74 14.16 5.38
N SER A 94 -4.18 14.82 6.44
CA SER A 94 -4.26 16.27 6.59
C SER A 94 -3.78 16.72 7.97
N SER A 95 -3.39 17.98 8.08
CA SER A 95 -3.13 18.68 9.34
C SER A 95 -4.42 19.04 10.09
N VAL A 96 -5.55 19.03 9.39
CA VAL A 96 -6.87 19.40 9.92
C VAL A 96 -7.65 18.13 10.26
N PRO A 97 -8.23 18.03 11.47
CA PRO A 97 -9.06 16.90 11.85
C PRO A 97 -10.26 16.76 10.90
N GLY A 98 -10.50 15.54 10.42
CA GLY A 98 -11.70 15.21 9.65
C GLY A 98 -12.86 14.78 10.56
N ALA A 99 -14.00 14.48 9.95
CA ALA A 99 -15.21 14.04 10.66
C ALA A 99 -14.99 12.79 11.56
N ALA A 100 -14.03 11.94 11.21
CA ALA A 100 -13.68 10.76 12.00
C ALA A 100 -12.88 11.07 13.30
N CYS A 101 -12.56 12.34 13.56
CA CYS A 101 -11.84 12.82 14.75
C CYS A 101 -12.74 13.56 15.76
N SER A 102 -14.01 13.81 15.43
CA SER A 102 -14.97 14.50 16.30
C SER A 102 -15.63 13.48 17.24
N GLY A 103 -14.95 13.16 18.33
CA GLY A 103 -15.46 12.34 19.44
C GLY A 103 -15.84 13.19 20.63
#